data_AF-A0A0R2FJJ3-F1
#
_entry.id   AF-A0A0R2FJJ3-F1
#
_cell.length_a   1.000
_cell.length_b   1.000
_cell.length_c   1.000
_cell.angle_alpha   90.00
_cell.angle_beta   90.00
_cell.angle_gamma   90.00
#
_symmetry.space_group_name_H-M   'P 1'
#
loop_
_entity.id
_entity.type
_entity.pdbx_description
1 polymer ?
#
loop_
_entity_poly.entity_id
_entity_poly.type
_entity_poly.pdbx_seq_one_letter_code
_entity_poly.pdbx_strand_id
1 'polypeptide(L)'
;MTIALNSLIFLITGGLVATTTARLHQPINFIVTGLVILTLATLATKIYGWGWFSVFYILWMIGIVAGLLMLRAYLRAEKKAR
;
A
#
# COMPACT_ATOMS: atom_id res chain seq x y z
N MET A 1 -0.02 -5.88 22.24
CA MET A 1 1.05 -5.42 21.32
C MET A 1 1.45 -4.01 21.68
N THR A 2 2.73 -3.68 21.57
CA THR A 2 3.23 -2.33 21.85
C THR A 2 3.05 -1.41 20.63
N ILE A 3 2.90 -0.11 20.89
CA ILE A 3 2.79 0.93 19.85
C ILE A 3 3.95 0.85 18.84
N ALA A 4 5.17 0.59 19.31
CA ALA A 4 6.35 0.45 18.45
C ALA A 4 6.21 -0.68 17.42
N LEU A 5 5.66 -1.82 17.83
CA LEU A 5 5.48 -2.98 16.93
C LEU A 5 4.40 -2.69 15.87
N ASN A 6 3.32 -2.01 16.26
CA ASN A 6 2.29 -1.55 15.32
C ASN A 6 2.89 -0.60 14.27
N SER A 7 3.66 0.40 14.69
CA SER A 7 4.30 1.36 13.78
C SER A 7 5.27 0.68 12.81
N LEU A 8 6.07 -0.29 13.30
CA LEU A 8 6.97 -1.07 12.44
C LEU A 8 6.21 -1.84 11.35
N ILE A 9 5.08 -2.46 11.69
CA ILE A 9 4.25 -3.16 10.72
C ILE A 9 3.78 -2.19 9.63
N PHE A 10 3.22 -1.04 10.01
CA PHE A 10 2.76 -0.02 9.06
C PHE A 10 3.87 0.46 8.11
N LEU A 11 5.09 0.64 8.63
CA LEU A 11 6.25 1.08 7.84
C LEU A 11 6.74 -0.01 6.89
N ILE A 12 6.92 -1.23 7.38
CA ILE A 12 7.45 -2.35 6.58
C ILE A 12 6.47 -2.73 5.47
N THR A 13 5.20 -2.85 5.79
CA THR A 13 4.18 -3.26 4.81
C THR A 13 3.86 -2.12 3.86
N GLY A 14 3.88 -0.87 4.34
CA GLY A 14 3.78 0.31 3.49
C GLY A 14 4.93 0.41 2.49
N GLY A 15 6.16 0.17 2.92
CA GLY A 15 7.33 0.10 2.05
C GLY A 15 7.24 -1.05 1.04
N LEU A 16 6.74 -2.22 1.43
CA LEU A 16 6.52 -3.34 0.53
C LEU A 16 5.47 -3.01 -0.55
N VAL A 17 4.33 -2.44 -0.16
CA VAL A 17 3.28 -1.98 -1.09
C VAL A 17 3.83 -0.89 -2.01
N ALA A 18 4.59 0.06 -1.48
CA ALA A 18 5.16 1.13 -2.28
C ALA A 18 6.18 0.63 -3.30
N THR A 19 7.08 -0.27 -2.90
CA THR A 19 8.10 -0.83 -3.78
C THR A 19 7.51 -1.74 -4.84
N THR A 20 6.54 -2.60 -4.49
CA THR A 20 5.80 -3.41 -5.47
C THR A 20 5.05 -2.51 -6.46
N THR A 21 4.35 -1.49 -5.96
CA THR A 21 3.64 -0.51 -6.79
C THR A 21 4.59 0.26 -7.70
N ALA A 22 5.78 0.65 -7.21
CA ALA A 22 6.71 1.50 -7.94
C ALA A 22 7.54 0.74 -8.99
N ARG A 23 7.95 -0.51 -8.69
CA ARG A 23 8.91 -1.27 -9.51
C ARG A 23 8.29 -2.02 -10.67
N LEU A 24 7.00 -2.36 -10.62
CA LEU A 24 6.38 -3.12 -11.71
C LEU A 24 5.96 -2.22 -12.88
N HIS A 25 6.25 -2.68 -14.10
CA HIS A 25 5.74 -2.08 -15.33
C HIS A 25 4.21 -2.20 -15.38
N GLN A 26 3.54 -1.14 -15.82
CA GLN A 26 2.10 -1.19 -16.09
C GLN A 26 1.83 -2.03 -17.35
N PRO A 27 0.73 -2.82 -17.40
CA PRO A 27 -0.42 -2.83 -16.47
C PRO A 27 -0.32 -3.84 -15.31
N ILE A 28 0.67 -4.75 -15.33
CA ILE A 28 0.82 -5.85 -14.35
C ILE A 28 0.87 -5.32 -12.91
N ASN A 29 1.42 -4.12 -12.74
CA ASN A 29 1.50 -3.46 -11.46
C ASN A 29 0.17 -3.36 -10.68
N PHE A 30 -0.96 -3.13 -11.34
CA PHE A 30 -2.24 -2.99 -10.64
C PHE A 30 -2.73 -4.32 -10.05
N ILE A 31 -2.60 -5.40 -10.82
CA ILE A 31 -3.01 -6.73 -10.40
C ILE A 31 -2.14 -7.18 -9.23
N VAL A 32 -0.82 -7.05 -9.35
CA VAL A 32 0.12 -7.47 -8.29
C VAL A 32 -0.06 -6.62 -7.03
N THR A 33 -0.21 -5.31 -7.15
CA THR A 33 -0.44 -4.42 -6.00
C THR A 33 -1.75 -4.79 -5.28
N GLY A 34 -2.83 -5.04 -6.02
CA GLY A 34 -4.10 -5.48 -5.45
C GLY A 34 -3.98 -6.83 -4.72
N LEU A 35 -3.25 -7.78 -5.31
CA LEU A 35 -3.01 -9.10 -4.72
C LEU A 35 -2.20 -8.99 -3.42
N VAL A 36 -1.15 -8.15 -3.40
CA VAL A 36 -0.35 -7.87 -2.19
C VAL A 36 -1.22 -7.24 -1.10
N ILE A 37 -2.05 -6.25 -1.42
CA ILE A 37 -2.95 -5.63 -0.44
C ILE A 37 -3.94 -6.67 0.11
N LEU A 38 -4.54 -7.49 -0.74
CA LEU A 38 -5.46 -8.55 -0.33
C LEU A 38 -4.80 -9.56 0.61
N THR A 39 -3.58 -10.00 0.28
CA THR A 39 -2.81 -10.92 1.13
C THR A 39 -2.50 -10.28 2.48
N LEU A 40 -2.02 -9.03 2.49
CA LEU A 40 -1.70 -8.30 3.72
C LEU A 40 -2.94 -8.02 4.57
N ALA A 41 -4.07 -7.67 3.96
CA ALA A 41 -5.34 -7.44 4.67
C ALA A 41 -5.88 -8.74 5.28
N THR A 42 -5.77 -9.86 4.56
CA THR A 42 -6.19 -11.17 5.06
C THR A 42 -5.31 -11.62 6.23
N LEU A 43 -3.99 -11.41 6.14
CA LEU A 43 -3.07 -11.69 7.24
C LEU A 43 -3.34 -10.79 8.45
N ALA A 44 -3.53 -9.50 8.23
CA ALA A 44 -3.82 -8.55 9.31
C ALA A 44 -5.12 -8.91 10.04
N THR A 45 -6.19 -9.24 9.31
CA THR A 45 -7.47 -9.64 9.92
C THR A 45 -7.40 -10.99 10.62
N LYS A 46 -6.58 -11.94 10.16
CA LYS A 46 -6.35 -13.21 10.86
C LYS A 46 -5.51 -13.08 12.13
N ILE A 47 -4.47 -12.25 12.10
CA ILE A 47 -3.52 -12.12 13.23
C ILE A 47 -4.09 -11.16 14.30
N TYR A 48 -4.69 -10.05 13.88
CA TYR A 48 -5.14 -8.98 14.77
C TYR A 48 -6.65 -8.94 14.98
N GLY A 49 -7.41 -9.75 14.25
CA GLY A 49 -8.87 -9.72 14.26
C GLY A 49 -9.45 -8.50 13.52
N TRP A 50 -10.78 -8.42 13.51
CA TRP A 50 -11.53 -7.27 13.01
C TRP A 50 -11.59 -6.16 14.08
N GLY A 51 -10.45 -5.52 14.33
CA GLY A 51 -10.33 -4.39 15.26
C GLY A 51 -9.97 -3.08 14.56
N TRP A 52 -9.88 -2.00 15.35
CA TRP A 52 -9.46 -0.67 14.90
C TRP A 52 -8.14 -0.70 14.12
N PHE A 53 -7.18 -1.52 14.57
CA PHE A 53 -5.90 -1.70 13.90
C PHE A 53 -6.07 -2.12 12.44
N SER A 54 -6.87 -3.16 12.18
CA SER A 54 -7.08 -3.70 10.83
C SER A 54 -7.75 -2.69 9.90
N VAL A 55 -8.67 -1.88 10.42
CA VAL A 55 -9.32 -0.80 9.67
C VAL A 55 -8.30 0.28 9.29
N PHE A 56 -7.55 0.80 10.26
CA PHE A 56 -6.50 1.80 10.01
C PHE A 56 -5.43 1.26 9.06
N TYR A 57 -5.09 -0.02 9.18
CA TYR A 57 -4.11 -0.69 8.35
C TYR A 57 -4.57 -0.79 6.89
N ILE A 58 -5.83 -1.13 6.65
CA ILE A 58 -6.41 -1.15 5.30
C ILE A 58 -6.45 0.26 4.70
N LEU A 59 -6.92 1.25 5.47
CA LEU A 59 -6.94 2.66 5.04
C LEU A 59 -5.55 3.17 4.69
N TRP A 60 -4.54 2.81 5.48
CA TRP A 60 -3.15 3.15 5.22
C TRP A 60 -2.62 2.58 3.91
N MET A 61 -2.87 1.28 3.64
CA MET A 61 -2.47 0.65 2.38
C MET A 61 -3.14 1.32 1.17
N ILE A 62 -4.43 1.67 1.28
CA ILE A 62 -5.15 2.40 0.24
C ILE A 62 -4.52 3.79 0.02
N GLY A 63 -4.20 4.49 1.11
CA GLY A 63 -3.57 5.82 1.06
C GLY A 63 -2.22 5.80 0.34
N ILE A 64 -1.38 4.79 0.61
CA ILE A 64 -0.09 4.64 -0.08
C ILE A 64 -0.28 4.42 -1.58
N VAL A 65 -1.19 3.52 -1.97
CA VAL A 65 -1.43 3.23 -3.38
C VAL A 65 -2.00 4.44 -4.09
N ALA A 66 -2.99 5.12 -3.50
CA ALA A 66 -3.56 6.34 -4.05
C ALA A 66 -2.50 7.44 -4.23
N GLY A 67 -1.65 7.66 -3.22
CA GLY A 67 -0.57 8.64 -3.28
C GLY A 67 0.44 8.35 -4.40
N LEU A 68 0.82 7.08 -4.59
CA LEU A 68 1.74 6.67 -5.65
C LEU A 68 1.12 6.78 -7.04
N LEU A 69 -0.17 6.48 -7.17
CA LEU A 69 -0.89 6.66 -8.43
C LEU A 69 -1.03 8.14 -8.78
N MET A 70 -1.33 8.99 -7.81
CA MET A 70 -1.41 10.43 -7.98
C MET A 70 -0.05 11.02 -8.38
N LEU A 71 1.03 10.62 -7.70
CA LEU A 71 2.39 11.05 -8.06
C LEU A 71 2.77 10.61 -9.48
N ARG A 72 2.44 9.38 -9.87
CA ARG A 72 2.65 8.89 -11.24
C ARG A 72 1.85 9.67 -12.28
N ALA A 73 0.60 10.00 -11.97
CA ALA A 73 -0.24 10.81 -12.85
C ALA A 73 0.33 12.23 -13.02
N TYR A 74 0.78 12.83 -11.92
CA TYR A 74 1.43 14.15 -11.91
C TYR A 74 2.71 14.16 -12.77
N LEU A 75 3.61 13.20 -12.56
CA LEU A 75 4.86 13.08 -13.33
C LEU A 75 4.61 12.83 -14.83
N ARG A 76 3.55 12.09 -15.19
CA ARG A 76 3.15 11.92 -16.60
C ARG A 76 2.60 13.20 -17.21
N ALA A 77 1.81 13.95 -16.46
CA ALA A 77 1.25 15.22 -16.91
C ALA A 77 2.38 16.24 -17.16
N GLU A 78 3.36 16.31 -16.24
CA GLU A 78 4.53 17.18 -16.39
C GLU A 78 5.38 16.81 -17.61
N LYS A 79 5.63 15.51 -17.85
CA LYS A 79 6.38 15.04 -19.02
C LYS A 79 5.67 15.32 -20.36
N LYS A 80 4.35 15.46 -20.36
CA LYS A 80 3.56 15.77 -21.56
C LYS A 80 3.47 17.29 -21.85
N ALA A 81 3.75 18.12 -20.85
CA ALA A 81 3.72 19.58 -20.94
C ALA A 81 5.06 20.19 -21.38
N ARG A 82 6.16 19.43 -21.35
CA ARG A 82 7.44 19.75 -21.98
C ARG A 82 7.53 19.13 -23.37
#